data_AF-A0A382UTH5-F1
#
_entry.id   AF-A0A382UTH5-F1
#
_cell.length_a   1.000
_cell.length_b   1.000
_cell.length_c   1.000
_cell.angle_alpha   90.00
_cell.angle_beta   90.00
_cell.angle_gamma   90.00
#
_symmetry.space_group_name_H-M   'P 1'
#
loop_
_entity.id
_entity.type
_entity.pdbx_description
1 polymer ?
#
loop_
_entity_poly.entity_id
_entity_poly.type
_entity_poly.pdbx_seq_one_letter_code
_entity_poly.pdbx_strand_id
1 'polypeptide(L)' 'MTAQRQRVNTISENLANANTTRTPQGGPYRRREVIFAAVANDRKFEDELLAQERSM' A
#
# COMPACT_ATOMS: atom_id res chain seq x y z
N MET A 1 1.23 -2.40 -10.45
CA MET A 1 1.73 -1.02 -10.18
C MET A 1 0.84 -0.18 -9.24
N THR A 2 -0.37 -0.62 -8.87
CA THR A 2 -1.31 0.20 -8.09
C THR A 2 -0.89 0.44 -6.63
N ALA A 3 -0.31 -0.56 -5.95
CA ALA A 3 0.09 -0.46 -4.54
C ALA A 3 1.16 0.63 -4.30
N GLN A 4 2.17 0.72 -5.16
CA GLN A 4 3.22 1.74 -5.03
C GLN A 4 2.68 3.16 -5.30
N ARG A 5 1.73 3.30 -6.24
CA ARG A 5 1.06 4.59 -6.48
C ARG A 5 0.30 5.06 -5.24
N GLN A 6 -0.37 4.16 -4.53
CA GLN A 6 -1.06 4.48 -3.29
C GLN A 6 -0.09 5.04 -2.23
N ARG A 7 1.08 4.41 -2.08
CA ARG A 7 2.14 4.91 -1.17
C ARG A 7 2.57 6.33 -1.54
N VAL A 8 2.82 6.61 -2.82
CA VAL A 8 3.21 7.95 -3.28
C VAL A 8 2.12 8.98 -2.96
N ASN A 9 0.86 8.66 -3.24
CA ASN A 9 -0.25 9.56 -2.96
C ASN A 9 -0.37 9.88 -1.46
N THR A 10 -0.25 8.88 -0.60
CA THR A 10 -0.29 9.10 0.86
C THR A 10 0.87 9.98 1.35
N ILE A 11 2.07 9.82 0.80
CA ILE A 11 3.21 10.69 1.11
C ILE A 11 2.90 12.14 0.69
N SER A 12 2.39 12.34 -0.52
CA SER A 12 2.02 13.67 -1.02
C SER A 12 0.94 14.34 -0.15
N GLU A 13 -0.08 13.59 0.27
CA GLU A 13 -1.11 14.10 1.19
C GLU A 13 -0.53 14.53 2.54
N ASN A 14 0.35 13.72 3.12
CA ASN A 14 1.00 14.03 4.39
C ASN A 14 1.83 15.31 4.28
N LEU A 15 2.59 15.46 3.19
CA LEU A 15 3.43 16.64 2.96
C LEU A 15 2.56 17.89 2.79
N ALA A 16 1.49 17.80 1.99
CA ALA A 16 0.59 18.92 1.75
C ALA A 16 -0.12 19.41 3.02
N ASN A 17 -0.36 18.52 4.00
CA ASN A 17 -1.11 18.84 5.22
C ASN A 17 -0.24 18.89 6.49
N ALA A 18 1.09 18.81 6.37
CA ALA A 18 2.00 18.70 7.50
C ALA A 18 1.84 19.84 8.54
N ASN A 19 1.46 21.03 8.08
CA ASN A 19 1.27 22.21 8.93
C ASN A 19 -0.21 22.55 9.20
N THR A 20 -1.15 21.69 8.78
CA THR A 20 -2.59 21.95 8.95
C THR A 20 -3.02 21.69 10.39
N THR A 21 -3.33 22.76 11.13
CA THR A 21 -3.77 22.69 12.53
C THR A 21 -5.29 22.67 12.71
N ARG A 22 -6.04 22.96 11.64
CA ARG A 22 -7.52 22.99 11.64
C ARG A 22 -8.05 22.17 10.46
N THR A 23 -8.55 20.98 10.77
CA THR A 23 -9.25 20.11 9.81
C THR A 23 -10.77 20.28 9.91
N PRO A 24 -11.56 19.88 8.90
CA PRO A 24 -13.02 19.87 8.98
C PRO A 24 -13.57 19.00 10.12
N GLN A 25 -12.81 17.99 10.54
CA GLN A 25 -13.13 17.10 11.65
C GLN A 25 -12.69 17.66 13.02
N GLY A 26 -12.03 18.82 13.04
CA GLY A 26 -11.48 19.44 14.23
C GLY A 26 -10.04 19.00 14.54
N GLY A 27 -9.22 19.97 14.95
CA GLY A 27 -7.83 19.75 15.38
C GLY A 27 -6.81 19.53 14.25
N PRO A 28 -5.55 19.27 14.61
CA PRO A 28 -4.44 19.13 13.66
C PRO A 28 -4.53 17.89 12.78
N TYR A 29 -3.94 17.98 11.59
CA TYR A 29 -3.79 16.86 10.68
C TYR A 29 -3.00 15.72 11.33
N ARG A 30 -3.42 14.49 11.06
CA ARG A 30 -2.72 13.27 11.50
C ARG A 30 -2.18 12.55 10.28
N ARG A 31 -0.87 12.29 10.28
CA ARG A 31 -0.20 11.58 9.17
C ARG A 31 -0.82 10.19 8.96
N ARG A 32 -0.88 9.78 7.70
CA ARG A 32 -1.33 8.45 7.28
C ARG A 32 -0.15 7.61 6.79
N GLU A 33 -0.25 6.30 6.92
CA GLU A 33 0.76 5.34 6.46
C GLU A 33 0.10 4.18 5.73
N VAL A 34 0.75 3.69 4.69
CA VAL A 34 0.29 2.54 3.90
C VAL A 34 1.02 1.30 4.36
N ILE A 35 0.26 0.34 4.90
CA ILE A 35 0.76 -0.98 5.28
C ILE A 35 0.35 -1.96 4.18
N PHE A 36 1.31 -2.67 3.61
CA PHE A 36 1.05 -3.72 2.62
C PHE A 36 0.90 -5.07 3.30
N ALA A 37 0.00 -5.88 2.75
CA ALA A 37 -0.12 -7.29 3.07
C ALA A 37 0.03 -8.10 1.78
N ALA A 38 0.53 -9.32 1.91
CA ALA A 38 0.49 -10.26 0.82
C ALA A 38 -0.98 -10.59 0.50
N VAL A 39 -1.30 -10.67 -0.78
CA VAL A 39 -2.57 -11.24 -1.21
C VAL A 39 -2.42 -12.76 -1.07
N ALA A 40 -3.36 -13.39 -0.36
CA ALA A 40 -3.37 -14.85 -0.27
C ALA A 40 -3.40 -15.43 -1.69
N ASN A 41 -2.48 -16.35 -1.98
CA ASN A 41 -2.55 -17.18 -3.17
C ASN A 41 -3.18 -18.50 -2.72
N ASP A 42 -4.34 -18.85 -3.27
CA ASP A 42 -5.04 -20.09 -2.94
C ASP A 42 -4.35 -21.33 -3.53
N ARG A 43 -3.29 -21.14 -4.32
CA ARG A 43 -2.49 -22.21 -4.90
C ARG A 43 -1.47 -22.75 -3.91
N LYS A 44 -1.28 -24.07 -3.96
CA LYS A 44 -0.26 -24.74 -3.17
C LYS A 44 1.13 -24.43 -3.73
N PHE A 45 2.13 -24.52 -2.87
CA PHE A 45 3.52 -24.28 -3.26
C PHE A 45 3.97 -25.24 -4.36
N GLU A 46 3.55 -26.51 -4.30
CA GLU A 46 3.88 -27.54 -5.29
C GLU A 46 3.33 -27.19 -6.68
N ASP A 47 2.13 -26.61 -6.74
CA ASP A 47 1.50 -26.21 -8.01
C ASP A 47 2.26 -25.06 -8.67
N GLU A 48 2.78 -24.11 -7.88
CA GLU A 48 3.59 -22.98 -8.37
C GLU A 48 4.99 -23.44 -8.82
N LEU A 49 5.61 -24.37 -8.10
CA LEU A 49 6.93 -24.91 -8.46
C LEU A 49 6.89 -25.65 -9.81
N LEU A 50 5.89 -26.50 -10.01
CA LEU A 50 5.71 -27.23 -11.27
C LEU A 50 5.38 -26.30 -12.45
N ALA A 51 4.67 -25.20 -12.20
CA ALA A 51 4.40 -24.19 -13.22
C ALA A 51 5.67 -23.45 -13.68
N GLN A 52 6.61 -23.20 -12.76
CA GLN A 52 7.91 -22.61 -13.09
C GLN A 52 8.79 -23.54 -13.92
N GLU A 53 8.87 -24.83 -13.57
CA GLU A 53 9.69 -25.81 -14.31
C GLU A 53 9.19 -26.03 -15.75
N ARG A 54 7.88 -25.94 -15.99
CA ARG A 54 7.29 -26.05 -17.35
C ARG A 54 7.46 -24.81 -18.21
N SER A 55 7.86 -23.69 -17.62
CA SER A 55 8.06 -22.41 -18.31
C SER A 55 9.52 -22.19 -18.74
N MET A 56 10.44 -23.11 -18.39
CA MET A 56 11.82 -23.14 -18.88
C MET A 56 11.98 -24.18 -19.98
#